data_AF-A0AB74GKG3-F1
#
_entry.id   AF-A0AB74GKG3-F1
#
_cell.length_a   1.000
_cell.length_b   1.000
_cell.length_c   1.000
_cell.angle_alpha   90.00
_cell.angle_beta   90.00
_cell.angle_gamma   90.00
#
_symmetry.space_group_name_H-M   'P 1'
#
loop_
_entity.id
_entity.type
_entity.pdbx_description
1 polymer ?
#
loop_
_entity_poly.entity_id
_entity_poly.type
_entity_poly.pdbx_seq_one_letter_code
_entity_poly.pdbx_strand_id
1 'polypeptide(L)'
;MALNEGQMTTYAVDEIVETVEKLTPMAQKTNRYAPAAPSMQRSGNTFWLPVEQEAPTQPGWDLTGKATDVLELSVKCNMGEPDNDFFQLRADDLRDERSYRRRIQASAKKLANNVEKAIAQQAVDMGSLVVTNPQPIGTATATGSGWDFVADAEEIMFARELNRDAGLSYFFNSKDYKASGHDLVNRDMFGRIPEEAYKNGTIQRQVAGFDDVLRSPKLPTLAASTANNLTVAGDQKFKPEAWRLDADGNKENVDNRVATVTLSAGTGLKRGDKISFAGVKFLSQMAKNVLTHDATFTVVAVNGANVTIAPKPVALDDTSLTAAERAYANVNTSLADTMAVNVLNVKTAETNVFWADDSIRLVSQPIPANHELFAGMKTQSFAIPGVGINGIFATQGDISTLTGKCRIALWYAACAVRPEAIGVGLANQTA
;
A
#
# COMPACT_ATOMS: atom_id res chain seq x y z
N MET A 1 -7.51 -32.28 -38.47
CA MET A 1 -6.89 -31.47 -37.40
C MET A 1 -5.79 -30.65 -38.03
N ALA A 2 -6.10 -29.42 -38.42
CA ALA A 2 -5.13 -28.48 -38.98
C ALA A 2 -4.67 -27.57 -37.84
N LEU A 3 -3.41 -27.69 -37.45
CA LEU A 3 -2.76 -26.80 -36.50
C LEU A 3 -2.31 -25.55 -37.28
N ASN A 4 -3.22 -24.58 -37.43
CA ASN A 4 -2.88 -23.27 -37.96
C ASN A 4 -3.00 -22.26 -36.83
N GLU A 5 -1.86 -21.62 -36.55
CA GLU A 5 -1.57 -20.55 -35.57
C GLU A 5 -0.88 -21.02 -34.27
N GLY A 6 0.28 -20.42 -33.97
CA GLY A 6 0.82 -20.41 -32.60
C GLY A 6 2.30 -20.76 -32.38
N GLN A 7 3.24 -20.22 -33.16
CA GLN A 7 4.67 -20.25 -32.72
C GLN A 7 5.32 -18.87 -32.59
N MET A 8 5.04 -17.90 -33.46
CA MET A 8 5.61 -16.56 -33.31
C MET A 8 4.85 -15.65 -32.34
N THR A 9 3.54 -15.84 -32.17
CA THR A 9 2.74 -15.11 -31.17
C THR A 9 3.09 -15.54 -29.75
N THR A 10 3.43 -16.82 -29.57
CA THR A 10 3.81 -17.40 -28.27
C THR A 10 5.14 -16.82 -27.79
N TYR A 11 6.17 -16.79 -28.64
CA TYR A 11 7.49 -16.24 -28.26
C TYR A 11 7.44 -14.74 -27.92
N ALA A 12 6.63 -13.96 -28.66
CA ALA A 12 6.43 -12.55 -28.36
C ALA A 12 5.58 -12.32 -27.08
N VAL A 13 4.66 -13.22 -26.74
CA VAL A 13 3.93 -13.16 -25.47
C VAL A 13 4.83 -13.52 -24.29
N ASP A 14 5.69 -14.54 -24.44
CA ASP A 14 6.61 -15.01 -23.41
C ASP A 14 7.68 -13.94 -23.05
N GLU A 15 8.29 -13.27 -24.04
CA GLU A 15 9.22 -12.15 -23.77
C GLU A 15 8.52 -10.94 -23.10
N ILE A 16 7.23 -10.74 -23.40
CA ILE A 16 6.42 -9.70 -22.74
C ILE A 16 6.13 -10.08 -21.30
N VAL A 17 5.81 -11.35 -21.03
CA VAL A 17 5.60 -11.88 -19.67
C VAL A 17 6.84 -11.64 -18.83
N GLU A 18 8.02 -12.06 -19.31
CA GLU A 18 9.27 -11.92 -18.55
C GLU A 18 9.61 -10.45 -18.27
N THR A 19 9.36 -9.55 -19.24
CA THR A 19 9.59 -8.11 -19.05
C THR A 19 8.62 -7.49 -18.05
N VAL A 20 7.34 -7.89 -18.07
CA VAL A 20 6.33 -7.39 -17.14
C VAL A 20 6.64 -7.88 -15.72
N GLU A 21 6.94 -9.16 -15.55
CA GLU A 21 7.27 -9.75 -14.26
C GLU A 21 8.47 -9.07 -13.60
N LYS A 22 9.52 -8.75 -14.35
CA LYS A 22 10.69 -8.02 -13.82
C LYS A 22 10.38 -6.58 -13.38
N LEU A 23 9.29 -5.98 -13.86
CA LEU A 23 8.93 -4.59 -13.60
C LEU A 23 7.76 -4.42 -12.64
N THR A 24 7.07 -5.50 -12.25
CA THR A 24 5.93 -5.49 -11.33
C THR A 24 6.12 -6.37 -10.08
N PRO A 25 7.21 -6.17 -9.31
CA PRO A 25 7.49 -7.00 -8.14
C PRO A 25 6.44 -6.84 -7.02
N MET A 26 5.87 -5.65 -6.81
CA MET A 26 4.86 -5.44 -5.76
C MET A 26 3.56 -6.17 -6.07
N ALA A 27 3.10 -6.12 -7.33
CA ALA A 27 1.89 -6.81 -7.76
C ALA A 27 1.99 -8.35 -7.64
N GLN A 28 3.21 -8.91 -7.74
CA GLN A 28 3.43 -10.34 -7.51
C GLN A 28 3.29 -10.72 -6.02
N LYS A 29 3.67 -9.81 -5.12
CA LYS A 29 3.65 -10.02 -3.66
C LYS A 29 2.31 -9.75 -3.01
N THR A 30 1.52 -8.84 -3.56
CA THR A 30 0.21 -8.51 -2.98
C THR A 30 -0.80 -9.66 -3.12
N ASN A 31 -1.54 -9.91 -2.04
CA ASN A 31 -2.63 -10.87 -2.04
C ASN A 31 -3.79 -10.39 -2.91
N ARG A 32 -4.36 -11.30 -3.71
CA ARG A 32 -5.47 -11.00 -4.63
C ARG A 32 -6.80 -11.39 -4.00
N TYR A 33 -7.81 -10.55 -4.16
CA TYR A 33 -9.16 -10.82 -3.64
C TYR A 33 -10.24 -10.48 -4.68
N ALA A 34 -11.08 -11.46 -4.99
CA ALA A 34 -12.19 -11.31 -5.94
C ALA A 34 -13.49 -11.77 -5.27
N PRO A 35 -14.20 -10.87 -4.56
CA PRO A 35 -15.50 -11.18 -3.97
C PRO A 35 -16.55 -11.46 -5.07
N ALA A 36 -17.64 -12.11 -4.68
CA ALA A 36 -18.70 -12.47 -5.62
C ALA A 36 -19.33 -11.22 -6.28
N ALA A 37 -19.36 -11.18 -7.61
CA ALA A 37 -19.83 -10.02 -8.35
C ALA A 37 -21.26 -9.56 -8.01
N PRO A 38 -22.26 -10.45 -7.80
CA PRO A 38 -23.62 -10.02 -7.47
C PRO A 38 -23.73 -9.28 -6.13
N SER A 39 -22.96 -9.68 -5.11
CA SER A 39 -22.98 -9.00 -3.81
C SER A 39 -22.25 -7.65 -3.89
N MET A 40 -21.12 -7.59 -4.61
CA MET A 40 -20.39 -6.34 -4.85
C MET A 40 -21.23 -5.28 -5.56
N GLN A 41 -22.04 -5.69 -6.54
CA GLN A 41 -22.92 -4.76 -7.25
C GLN A 41 -23.99 -4.17 -6.32
N ARG A 42 -24.54 -4.99 -5.41
CA ARG A 42 -25.58 -4.55 -4.46
C ARG A 42 -25.03 -3.69 -3.33
N SER A 43 -23.77 -3.89 -2.95
CA SER A 43 -23.10 -3.12 -1.89
C SER A 43 -22.41 -1.84 -2.41
N GLY A 44 -22.63 -1.45 -3.67
CA GLY A 44 -22.02 -0.26 -4.25
C GLY A 44 -20.50 -0.37 -4.33
N ASN A 45 -19.97 -1.56 -4.67
CA ASN A 45 -18.54 -1.85 -4.78
C ASN A 45 -17.72 -1.67 -3.48
N THR A 46 -18.41 -1.71 -2.34
CA THR A 46 -17.79 -1.69 -1.01
C THR A 46 -17.92 -3.06 -0.38
N PHE A 47 -16.85 -3.51 0.29
CA PHE A 47 -16.91 -4.67 1.18
C PHE A 47 -16.12 -4.41 2.46
N TRP A 48 -16.49 -5.14 3.50
CA TRP A 48 -15.89 -5.02 4.83
C TRP A 48 -15.12 -6.30 5.14
N LEU A 49 -13.91 -6.14 5.67
CA LEU A 49 -13.07 -7.22 6.14
C LEU A 49 -12.95 -7.14 7.66
N PRO A 50 -13.08 -8.25 8.39
CA PRO A 50 -12.75 -8.27 9.80
C PRO A 50 -11.24 -8.07 10.00
N VAL A 51 -10.88 -7.42 11.10
CA VAL A 51 -9.52 -7.37 11.64
C VAL A 51 -9.37 -8.50 12.65
N GLU A 52 -8.13 -8.94 12.85
CA GLU A 52 -7.81 -9.90 13.90
C GLU A 52 -8.29 -9.41 15.27
N GLN A 53 -8.77 -10.35 16.09
CA GLN A 53 -9.31 -10.07 17.40
C GLN A 53 -8.20 -9.92 18.44
N GLU A 54 -8.23 -8.84 19.22
CA GLU A 54 -7.41 -8.66 20.43
C GLU A 54 -8.27 -8.85 21.68
N ALA A 55 -7.72 -9.53 22.69
CA ALA A 55 -8.44 -9.86 23.93
C ALA A 55 -7.71 -9.30 25.16
N PRO A 56 -8.44 -8.64 26.10
CA PRO A 56 -7.86 -8.23 27.36
C PRO A 56 -7.68 -9.42 28.31
N THR A 57 -6.62 -9.40 29.12
CA THR A 57 -6.40 -10.37 30.20
C THR A 57 -6.33 -9.68 31.55
N GLN A 58 -6.84 -10.32 32.60
CA GLN A 58 -6.84 -9.77 33.97
C GLN A 58 -6.41 -10.84 35.00
N PRO A 59 -5.53 -10.50 35.96
CA PRO A 59 -5.13 -11.42 37.01
C PRO A 59 -6.14 -11.47 38.16
N GLY A 60 -6.14 -12.57 38.91
CA GLY A 60 -6.90 -12.73 40.16
C GLY A 60 -7.77 -13.98 40.18
N TRP A 61 -8.05 -14.47 41.39
CA TRP A 61 -8.91 -15.64 41.62
C TRP A 61 -10.41 -15.30 41.54
N ASP A 62 -10.78 -14.06 41.85
CA ASP A 62 -12.16 -13.57 41.77
C ASP A 62 -12.36 -12.68 40.53
N LEU A 63 -13.24 -13.15 39.65
CA LEU A 63 -13.64 -12.50 38.41
C LEU A 63 -15.13 -12.09 38.41
N THR A 64 -15.78 -12.07 39.58
CA THR A 64 -17.18 -11.66 39.71
C THR A 64 -17.37 -10.23 39.21
N GLY A 65 -18.28 -10.03 38.25
CA GLY A 65 -18.55 -8.71 37.65
C GLY A 65 -17.47 -8.19 36.71
N LYS A 66 -16.45 -9.00 36.37
CA LYS A 66 -15.36 -8.62 35.46
C LYS A 66 -15.43 -9.32 34.09
N ALA A 67 -16.61 -9.79 33.68
CA ALA A 67 -16.79 -10.32 32.34
C ALA A 67 -16.54 -9.22 31.30
N THR A 68 -15.72 -9.51 30.30
CA THR A 68 -15.37 -8.56 29.23
C THR A 68 -16.17 -8.85 27.97
N ASP A 69 -16.53 -7.79 27.25
CA ASP A 69 -17.23 -7.91 25.97
C ASP A 69 -16.30 -8.39 24.84
N VAL A 70 -16.92 -8.86 23.76
CA VAL A 70 -16.25 -9.21 22.50
C VAL A 70 -16.37 -8.04 21.53
N LEU A 71 -15.23 -7.50 21.12
CA LEU A 71 -15.14 -6.44 20.11
C LEU A 71 -14.33 -6.94 18.92
N GLU A 72 -14.92 -6.94 17.74
CA GLU A 72 -14.27 -7.25 16.47
C GLU A 72 -14.33 -6.03 15.56
N LEU A 73 -13.17 -5.58 15.07
CA LEU A 73 -13.07 -4.39 14.24
C LEU A 73 -13.21 -4.72 12.76
N SER A 74 -13.63 -3.73 11.98
CA SER A 74 -13.77 -3.89 10.52
C SER A 74 -12.99 -2.83 9.75
N VAL A 75 -12.57 -3.23 8.54
CA VAL A 75 -11.85 -2.43 7.57
C VAL A 75 -12.64 -2.36 6.28
N LYS A 76 -12.75 -1.15 5.72
CA LYS A 76 -13.45 -0.91 4.46
C LYS A 76 -12.51 -1.00 3.26
N CYS A 77 -12.86 -1.80 2.27
CA CYS A 77 -12.21 -1.76 0.96
C CYS A 77 -13.23 -1.40 -0.13
N ASN A 78 -12.82 -0.51 -1.04
CA ASN A 78 -13.64 -0.03 -2.14
C ASN A 78 -12.98 -0.36 -3.47
N MET A 79 -13.81 -0.57 -4.50
CA MET A 79 -13.32 -0.59 -5.87
C MET A 79 -13.18 0.84 -6.42
N GLY A 80 -12.17 1.04 -7.27
CA GLY A 80 -11.95 2.28 -8.01
C GLY A 80 -12.63 2.28 -9.38
N GLU A 81 -12.23 3.21 -10.22
CA GLU A 81 -12.63 3.26 -11.63
C GLU A 81 -11.82 2.25 -12.46
N PRO A 82 -12.38 1.71 -13.56
CA PRO A 82 -11.62 0.84 -14.45
C PRO A 82 -10.56 1.62 -15.22
N ASP A 83 -9.38 1.03 -15.35
CA ASP A 83 -8.31 1.50 -16.23
C ASP A 83 -8.57 1.03 -17.66
N ASN A 84 -8.28 1.88 -18.65
CA ASN A 84 -8.63 1.63 -20.04
C ASN A 84 -7.53 2.08 -21.00
N ASP A 85 -7.28 1.27 -22.02
CA ASP A 85 -6.73 1.75 -23.29
C ASP A 85 -7.84 1.70 -24.35
N PHE A 86 -8.02 2.81 -25.08
CA PHE A 86 -9.07 2.96 -26.06
C PHE A 86 -8.55 3.64 -27.33
N PHE A 87 -8.74 2.99 -28.47
CA PHE A 87 -8.24 3.48 -29.74
C PHE A 87 -9.08 3.07 -30.92
N GLN A 88 -8.88 3.74 -32.05
CA GLN A 88 -9.55 3.44 -33.30
C GLN A 88 -8.57 3.39 -34.46
N LEU A 89 -8.92 2.60 -35.47
CA LEU A 89 -8.19 2.44 -36.73
C LEU A 89 -9.20 2.54 -37.87
N ARG A 90 -8.81 3.13 -38.99
CA ARG A 90 -9.62 3.13 -40.20
C ARG A 90 -9.30 1.87 -41.04
N ALA A 91 -10.24 1.45 -41.88
CA ALA A 91 -10.09 0.24 -42.69
C ALA A 91 -8.83 0.20 -43.59
N ASP A 92 -8.31 1.35 -44.03
CA ASP A 92 -7.09 1.44 -44.84
C ASP A 92 -5.79 1.24 -44.02
N ASP A 93 -5.80 1.48 -42.72
CA ASP A 93 -4.68 1.28 -41.81
C ASP A 93 -4.46 -0.20 -41.44
N LEU A 94 -5.47 -1.05 -41.67
CA LEU A 94 -5.46 -2.48 -41.34
C LEU A 94 -4.86 -3.37 -42.44
N ARG A 95 -4.29 -2.77 -43.50
CA ARG A 95 -3.57 -3.52 -44.55
C ARG A 95 -2.32 -4.23 -44.01
N ASP A 96 -1.68 -3.67 -42.97
CA ASP A 96 -0.62 -4.32 -42.20
C ASP A 96 -0.98 -4.36 -40.71
N GLU A 97 -1.27 -5.56 -40.21
CA GLU A 97 -1.68 -5.78 -38.81
C GLU A 97 -0.54 -5.65 -37.80
N ARG A 98 0.73 -5.54 -38.23
CA ARG A 98 1.87 -5.51 -37.30
C ARG A 98 1.78 -4.37 -36.29
N SER A 99 1.41 -3.18 -36.73
CA SER A 99 1.28 -2.00 -35.87
C SER A 99 0.15 -2.17 -34.85
N TYR A 100 -0.96 -2.77 -35.27
CA TYR A 100 -2.09 -3.09 -34.39
C TYR A 100 -1.71 -4.10 -33.30
N ARG A 101 -1.04 -5.20 -33.68
CA ARG A 101 -0.61 -6.24 -32.73
C ARG A 101 0.41 -5.70 -31.71
N ARG A 102 1.36 -4.88 -32.16
CA ARG A 102 2.33 -4.21 -31.27
C ARG A 102 1.67 -3.24 -30.30
N ARG A 103 0.62 -2.54 -30.74
CA ARG A 103 -0.16 -1.66 -29.85
C ARG A 103 -0.81 -2.45 -28.72
N ILE A 104 -1.51 -3.55 -29.02
CA ILE A 104 -2.13 -4.41 -27.99
C ILE A 104 -1.10 -4.87 -26.95
N GLN A 105 0.08 -5.31 -27.41
CA GLN A 105 1.18 -5.70 -26.55
C GLN A 105 1.70 -4.55 -25.67
N ALA A 106 1.83 -3.35 -26.23
CA ALA A 106 2.23 -2.16 -25.47
C ALA A 106 1.18 -1.78 -24.41
N SER A 107 -0.11 -1.89 -24.74
CA SER A 107 -1.21 -1.64 -23.81
C SER A 107 -1.21 -2.61 -22.65
N ALA A 108 -0.93 -3.90 -22.90
CA ALA A 108 -0.76 -4.91 -21.84
C ALA A 108 0.31 -4.51 -20.82
N LYS A 109 1.50 -4.13 -21.30
CA LYS A 109 2.61 -3.67 -20.45
C LYS A 109 2.25 -2.39 -19.68
N LYS A 110 1.53 -1.47 -20.32
CA LYS A 110 1.13 -0.21 -19.71
C LYS A 110 0.11 -0.41 -18.59
N LEU A 111 -0.89 -1.27 -18.78
CA LEU A 111 -1.87 -1.60 -17.75
C LEU A 111 -1.22 -2.30 -16.56
N ALA A 112 -0.30 -3.24 -16.80
CA ALA A 112 0.47 -3.90 -15.73
C ALA A 112 1.27 -2.88 -14.88
N ASN A 113 1.91 -1.92 -15.55
CA ASN A 113 2.64 -0.84 -14.90
C ASN A 113 1.72 0.07 -14.06
N ASN A 114 0.51 0.38 -14.55
CA ASN A 114 -0.44 1.18 -13.78
C ASN A 114 -0.89 0.46 -12.49
N VAL A 115 -1.06 -0.86 -12.52
CA VAL A 115 -1.36 -1.67 -11.33
C VAL A 115 -0.25 -1.53 -10.28
N GLU A 116 1.00 -1.75 -10.68
CA GLU A 116 2.16 -1.62 -9.79
C GLU A 116 2.25 -0.21 -9.19
N LYS A 117 2.03 0.83 -10.00
CA LYS A 117 2.03 2.23 -9.54
C LYS A 117 0.91 2.49 -8.54
N ALA A 118 -0.28 1.94 -8.75
CA ALA A 118 -1.41 2.10 -7.83
C ALA A 118 -1.12 1.46 -6.47
N ILE A 119 -0.49 0.28 -6.44
CA ILE A 119 -0.04 -0.38 -5.20
C ILE A 119 1.02 0.47 -4.50
N ALA A 120 2.03 0.94 -5.24
CA ALA A 120 3.10 1.79 -4.70
C ALA A 120 2.56 3.09 -4.07
N GLN A 121 1.64 3.77 -4.77
CA GLN A 121 1.02 4.98 -4.28
C GLN A 121 0.17 4.71 -3.04
N GLN A 122 -0.62 3.64 -3.05
CA GLN A 122 -1.45 3.26 -1.90
C GLN A 122 -0.60 2.93 -0.66
N ALA A 123 0.55 2.27 -0.86
CA ALA A 123 1.48 1.97 0.23
C ALA A 123 2.08 3.25 0.84
N VAL A 124 2.47 4.21 0.00
CA VAL A 124 3.00 5.50 0.50
C VAL A 124 1.92 6.37 1.13
N ASP A 125 0.71 6.38 0.57
CA ASP A 125 -0.41 7.20 1.06
C ASP A 125 -1.00 6.70 2.39
N MET A 126 -0.82 5.43 2.72
CA MET A 126 -1.39 4.83 3.94
C MET A 126 -0.34 4.24 4.89
N GLY A 127 0.92 4.15 4.51
CA GLY A 127 1.96 3.56 5.35
C GLY A 127 2.21 4.37 6.60
N SER A 128 2.04 3.78 7.78
CA SER A 128 2.18 4.49 9.04
C SER A 128 3.60 4.50 9.58
N LEU A 129 4.38 3.46 9.32
CA LEU A 129 5.74 3.35 9.83
C LEU A 129 6.65 4.27 9.02
N VAL A 130 7.39 5.16 9.67
CA VAL A 130 8.27 6.09 8.96
C VAL A 130 9.68 5.94 9.50
N VAL A 131 10.61 5.54 8.63
CA VAL A 131 12.04 5.51 8.92
C VAL A 131 12.66 6.73 8.24
N THR A 132 13.06 7.72 9.03
CA THR A 132 13.74 8.92 8.52
C THR A 132 15.23 8.84 8.80
N ASN A 133 16.04 9.18 7.81
CA ASN A 133 17.48 9.33 7.98
C ASN A 133 17.91 10.76 7.60
N PRO A 134 18.64 11.49 8.45
CA PRO A 134 19.11 12.84 8.11
C PRO A 134 20.09 12.86 6.94
N GLN A 135 20.80 11.76 6.69
CA GLN A 135 21.78 11.64 5.59
C GLN A 135 21.22 10.82 4.43
N PRO A 136 21.75 11.00 3.20
CA PRO A 136 21.48 10.08 2.11
C PRO A 136 22.15 8.72 2.34
N ILE A 137 21.53 7.67 1.81
CA ILE A 137 22.09 6.30 1.81
C ILE A 137 23.37 6.28 0.96
N GLY A 138 24.39 5.56 1.45
CA GLY A 138 25.70 5.43 0.81
C GLY A 138 26.74 6.46 1.28
N THR A 139 26.49 7.13 2.40
CA THR A 139 27.51 7.94 3.09
C THR A 139 28.32 7.05 4.03
N ALA A 140 29.64 7.29 4.15
CA ALA A 140 30.57 6.43 4.91
C ALA A 140 30.41 6.48 6.44
N THR A 141 29.27 6.95 6.93
CA THR A 141 28.89 6.98 8.34
C THR A 141 27.93 5.82 8.63
N ALA A 142 28.00 5.21 9.81
CA ALA A 142 27.11 4.10 10.20
C ALA A 142 25.62 4.46 9.96
N THR A 143 25.19 5.65 10.39
CA THR A 143 23.83 6.16 10.16
C THR A 143 23.44 6.37 8.69
N GLY A 144 24.34 6.20 7.72
CA GLY A 144 24.08 6.36 6.29
C GLY A 144 24.28 5.08 5.47
N SER A 145 24.54 3.94 6.12
CA SER A 145 24.72 2.66 5.44
C SER A 145 23.38 2.14 4.89
N GLY A 146 23.46 1.40 3.78
CA GLY A 146 22.26 0.79 3.19
C GLY A 146 21.68 -0.34 4.05
N TRP A 147 22.53 -0.99 4.86
CA TRP A 147 22.12 -2.09 5.73
C TRP A 147 21.41 -1.59 6.98
N ASP A 148 21.95 -0.57 7.66
CA ASP A 148 21.32 0.00 8.87
C ASP A 148 19.93 0.56 8.54
N PHE A 149 19.76 1.19 7.37
CA PHE A 149 18.47 1.71 6.95
C PHE A 149 17.40 0.62 6.71
N VAL A 150 17.80 -0.59 6.30
CA VAL A 150 16.87 -1.73 6.21
C VAL A 150 16.65 -2.35 7.58
N ALA A 151 17.69 -2.45 8.41
CA ALA A 151 17.59 -2.99 9.75
C ALA A 151 16.67 -2.15 10.66
N ASP A 152 16.73 -0.82 10.58
CA ASP A 152 15.82 0.08 11.31
C ASP A 152 14.34 -0.18 10.95
N ALA A 153 14.07 -0.53 9.68
CA ALA A 153 12.72 -0.87 9.24
C ALA A 153 12.25 -2.20 9.84
N GLU A 154 13.14 -3.20 9.95
CA GLU A 154 12.82 -4.47 10.59
C GLU A 154 12.65 -4.31 12.09
N GLU A 155 13.53 -3.56 12.77
CA GLU A 155 13.46 -3.31 14.21
C GLU A 155 12.09 -2.75 14.60
N ILE A 156 11.62 -1.73 13.89
CA ILE A 156 10.31 -1.11 14.18
C ILE A 156 9.17 -2.09 13.94
N MET A 157 9.25 -2.94 12.91
CA MET A 157 8.22 -3.96 12.65
C MET A 157 8.23 -5.09 13.69
N PHE A 158 9.43 -5.53 14.10
CA PHE A 158 9.63 -6.59 15.08
C PHE A 158 9.23 -6.13 16.49
N ALA A 159 9.71 -4.96 16.92
CA ALA A 159 9.42 -4.42 18.25
C ALA A 159 7.93 -4.10 18.44
N ARG A 160 7.20 -3.82 17.35
CA ARG A 160 5.74 -3.68 17.37
C ARG A 160 4.97 -5.00 17.25
N GLU A 161 5.66 -6.12 17.04
CA GLU A 161 5.08 -7.47 16.89
C GLU A 161 4.14 -7.58 15.67
N LEU A 162 4.53 -6.93 14.56
CA LEU A 162 3.73 -6.85 13.33
C LEU A 162 3.96 -8.02 12.36
N ASN A 163 5.07 -8.75 12.50
CA ASN A 163 5.39 -9.92 11.68
C ASN A 163 4.62 -11.15 12.21
N ARG A 164 3.60 -11.60 11.47
CA ARG A 164 2.64 -12.63 11.90
C ARG A 164 2.47 -13.72 10.83
N ASP A 165 3.57 -14.28 10.35
CA ASP A 165 3.63 -15.47 9.47
C ASP A 165 3.47 -15.25 7.95
N ALA A 166 3.07 -14.06 7.49
CA ALA A 166 2.87 -13.78 6.06
C ALA A 166 4.17 -13.48 5.27
N GLY A 167 5.26 -13.18 5.99
CA GLY A 167 6.53 -12.74 5.42
C GLY A 167 6.64 -11.21 5.28
N LEU A 168 7.88 -10.73 5.16
CA LEU A 168 8.23 -9.31 5.08
C LEU A 168 8.91 -8.98 3.74
N SER A 169 8.42 -7.93 3.09
CA SER A 169 8.99 -7.43 1.83
C SER A 169 9.50 -6.00 1.95
N TYR A 170 10.67 -5.73 1.38
CA TYR A 170 11.26 -4.40 1.27
C TYR A 170 11.50 -4.02 -0.19
N PHE A 171 11.14 -2.80 -0.57
CA PHE A 171 11.28 -2.25 -1.92
C PHE A 171 12.11 -0.98 -1.93
N PHE A 172 13.29 -1.07 -2.52
CA PHE A 172 14.15 0.08 -2.79
C PHE A 172 13.74 0.84 -4.05
N ASN A 173 13.93 2.15 -4.01
CA ASN A 173 14.02 2.98 -5.20
C ASN A 173 15.34 2.68 -5.95
N SER A 174 15.42 3.11 -7.21
CA SER A 174 16.57 2.77 -8.06
C SER A 174 17.89 3.38 -7.57
N LYS A 175 17.85 4.56 -6.93
CA LYS A 175 19.03 5.31 -6.53
C LYS A 175 19.66 4.75 -5.27
N ASP A 176 18.83 4.51 -4.26
CA ASP A 176 19.24 4.00 -2.96
C ASP A 176 19.66 2.54 -3.07
N TYR A 177 19.02 1.74 -3.93
CA TYR A 177 19.49 0.38 -4.24
C TYR A 177 20.93 0.37 -4.76
N LYS A 178 21.27 1.31 -5.66
CA LYS A 178 22.64 1.43 -6.19
C LYS A 178 23.61 1.87 -5.09
N ALA A 179 23.21 2.81 -4.24
CA ALA A 179 24.04 3.29 -3.14
C ALA A 179 24.33 2.18 -2.11
N SER A 180 23.32 1.40 -1.75
CA SER A 180 23.46 0.22 -0.88
C SER A 180 24.34 -0.87 -1.52
N GLY A 181 24.25 -1.09 -2.83
CA GLY A 181 25.14 -2.00 -3.55
C GLY A 181 26.60 -1.51 -3.59
N HIS A 182 26.82 -0.20 -3.71
CA HIS A 182 28.15 0.40 -3.70
C HIS A 182 28.87 0.22 -2.35
N ASP A 183 28.13 0.25 -1.24
CA ASP A 183 28.67 0.00 0.10
C ASP A 183 29.27 -1.43 0.21
N LEU A 184 28.64 -2.41 -0.43
CA LEU A 184 29.15 -3.79 -0.48
C LEU A 184 30.44 -3.92 -1.31
N VAL A 185 30.56 -3.15 -2.39
CA VAL A 185 31.72 -3.19 -3.30
C VAL A 185 32.93 -2.42 -2.75
N ASN A 186 32.71 -1.42 -1.90
CA ASN A 186 33.79 -0.69 -1.24
C ASN A 186 34.59 -1.54 -0.25
N ARG A 187 34.06 -2.69 0.16
CA ARG A 187 34.73 -3.65 1.04
C ARG A 187 35.62 -4.56 0.21
N ASP A 188 36.70 -5.07 0.82
CA ASP A 188 37.56 -6.05 0.16
C ASP A 188 36.72 -7.20 -0.41
N MET A 189 36.88 -7.45 -1.70
CA MET A 189 36.08 -8.42 -2.45
C MET A 189 36.50 -9.86 -2.09
N PHE A 190 36.07 -10.31 -0.92
CA PHE A 190 36.29 -11.65 -0.41
C PHE A 190 34.94 -12.30 -0.07
N GLY A 191 34.64 -13.42 -0.73
CA GLY A 191 33.39 -14.17 -0.56
C GLY A 191 32.27 -13.77 -1.53
N ARG A 192 31.17 -14.54 -1.49
CA ARG A 192 30.10 -14.50 -2.51
C ARG A 192 29.34 -13.17 -2.56
N ILE A 193 29.10 -12.52 -1.42
CA ILE A 193 28.25 -11.34 -1.32
C ILE A 193 28.83 -10.12 -2.07
N PRO A 194 30.07 -9.66 -1.79
CA PRO A 194 30.65 -8.53 -2.52
C PRO A 194 30.94 -8.87 -4.00
N GLU A 195 31.24 -10.14 -4.30
CA GLU A 195 31.48 -10.59 -5.68
C GLU A 195 30.20 -10.58 -6.54
N GLU A 196 29.06 -11.05 -6.01
CA GLU A 196 27.77 -11.00 -6.69
C GLU A 196 27.26 -9.56 -6.83
N ALA A 197 27.48 -8.72 -5.81
CA ALA A 197 27.17 -7.29 -5.89
C ALA A 197 27.96 -6.61 -7.02
N TYR A 198 29.25 -6.93 -7.17
CA TYR A 198 30.08 -6.39 -8.26
C TYR A 198 29.69 -6.91 -9.65
N LYS A 199 29.44 -8.22 -9.78
CA LYS A 199 29.14 -8.86 -11.07
C LYS A 199 27.73 -8.57 -11.58
N ASN A 200 26.74 -8.68 -10.71
CA ASN A 200 25.33 -8.64 -11.06
C ASN A 200 24.63 -7.35 -10.61
N GLY A 201 25.30 -6.50 -9.81
CA GLY A 201 24.71 -5.28 -9.28
C GLY A 201 23.54 -5.54 -8.32
N THR A 202 23.50 -6.73 -7.69
CA THR A 202 22.41 -7.16 -6.82
C THR A 202 22.81 -7.06 -5.35
N ILE A 203 21.88 -6.57 -4.54
CA ILE A 203 21.86 -6.82 -3.10
C ILE A 203 21.27 -8.22 -2.90
N GLN A 204 21.71 -8.95 -1.87
CA GLN A 204 21.12 -10.24 -1.52
C GLN A 204 19.60 -10.11 -1.29
N ARG A 205 18.84 -11.17 -1.59
CA ARG A 205 17.37 -11.14 -1.46
C ARG A 205 16.92 -11.13 0.01
N GLN A 206 17.68 -11.77 0.89
CA GLN A 206 17.41 -11.78 2.33
C GLN A 206 18.42 -10.86 3.02
N VAL A 207 17.93 -9.78 3.61
CA VAL A 207 18.75 -8.80 4.35
C VAL A 207 17.99 -8.36 5.59
N ALA A 208 18.68 -8.33 6.74
CA ALA A 208 18.18 -7.77 7.99
C ALA A 208 16.76 -8.25 8.37
N GLY A 209 16.51 -9.57 8.28
CA GLY A 209 15.24 -10.18 8.68
C GLY A 209 14.11 -10.11 7.64
N PHE A 210 14.27 -9.35 6.54
CA PHE A 210 13.31 -9.37 5.42
C PHE A 210 13.48 -10.62 4.55
N ASP A 211 12.35 -11.20 4.11
CA ASP A 211 12.34 -12.37 3.23
C ASP A 211 12.73 -12.02 1.80
N ASP A 212 12.26 -10.87 1.31
CA ASP A 212 12.56 -10.38 -0.03
C ASP A 212 12.86 -8.88 -0.05
N VAL A 213 14.09 -8.54 -0.43
CA VAL A 213 14.56 -7.19 -0.73
C VAL A 213 14.62 -7.02 -2.24
N LEU A 214 13.73 -6.18 -2.76
CA LEU A 214 13.53 -5.95 -4.18
C LEU A 214 13.76 -4.47 -4.51
N ARG A 215 13.79 -4.17 -5.80
CA ARG A 215 13.79 -2.79 -6.30
C ARG A 215 12.59 -2.59 -7.20
N SER A 216 11.92 -1.44 -7.09
CA SER A 216 10.85 -1.07 -8.00
C SER A 216 11.09 0.32 -8.57
N PRO A 217 11.06 0.48 -9.91
CA PRO A 217 11.19 1.79 -10.55
C PRO A 217 9.91 2.63 -10.44
N LYS A 218 8.86 2.12 -9.77
CA LYS A 218 7.52 2.75 -9.69
C LYS A 218 7.22 3.36 -8.33
N LEU A 219 8.16 3.33 -7.41
CA LEU A 219 8.02 3.99 -6.12
C LEU A 219 7.89 5.51 -6.32
N PRO A 220 6.88 6.16 -5.70
CA PRO A 220 6.64 7.57 -5.92
C PRO A 220 7.68 8.44 -5.20
N THR A 221 7.72 9.71 -5.59
CA THR A 221 8.44 10.73 -4.83
C THR A 221 7.48 11.34 -3.82
N LEU A 222 7.88 11.38 -2.55
CA LEU A 222 7.13 12.08 -1.52
C LEU A 222 7.65 13.52 -1.45
N ALA A 223 6.81 14.48 -1.81
CA ALA A 223 7.15 15.89 -1.74
C ALA A 223 7.20 16.39 -0.29
N ALA A 224 8.11 17.31 0.00
CA ALA A 224 8.17 17.98 1.31
C ALA A 224 6.83 18.62 1.68
N SER A 225 6.46 18.56 2.96
CA SER A 225 5.33 19.35 3.46
C SER A 225 5.77 20.79 3.72
N THR A 226 4.83 21.74 3.59
CA THR A 226 5.08 23.16 3.91
C THR A 226 4.44 23.57 5.23
N ALA A 227 3.77 22.62 5.90
CA ALA A 227 3.18 22.82 7.22
C ALA A 227 4.28 23.11 8.25
N ASN A 228 4.01 24.07 9.15
CA ASN A 228 4.91 24.41 10.23
C ASN A 228 4.11 24.90 11.45
N ASN A 229 4.66 24.74 12.65
CA ASN A 229 4.06 25.17 13.91
C ASN A 229 2.61 24.70 14.12
N LEU A 230 2.31 23.46 13.73
CA LEU A 230 1.01 22.85 13.96
C LEU A 230 0.91 22.30 15.38
N THR A 231 -0.26 22.47 16.00
CA THR A 231 -0.57 21.92 17.32
C THR A 231 -1.93 21.23 17.29
N VAL A 232 -2.13 20.25 18.16
CA VAL A 232 -3.46 19.67 18.41
C VAL A 232 -4.36 20.74 19.05
N ALA A 233 -5.62 20.79 18.61
CA ALA A 233 -6.62 21.71 19.15
C ALA A 233 -7.57 20.95 20.10
N GLY A 234 -7.43 21.18 21.40
CA GLY A 234 -8.18 20.50 22.46
C GLY A 234 -7.77 19.05 22.68
N ASP A 235 -8.09 18.54 23.87
CA ASP A 235 -7.86 17.13 24.19
C ASP A 235 -8.74 16.22 23.32
N GLN A 236 -8.13 15.22 22.68
CA GLN A 236 -8.81 14.33 21.76
C GLN A 236 -8.53 12.86 22.08
N LYS A 237 -9.61 12.09 22.18
CA LYS A 237 -9.62 10.67 22.50
C LYS A 237 -10.33 9.89 21.40
N PHE A 238 -9.85 8.69 21.13
CA PHE A 238 -10.38 7.85 20.05
C PHE A 238 -10.70 6.46 20.57
N LYS A 239 -11.94 6.03 20.31
CA LYS A 239 -12.40 4.68 20.62
C LYS A 239 -12.41 3.78 19.37
N PRO A 240 -11.99 2.53 19.51
CA PRO A 240 -12.22 1.50 18.50
C PRO A 240 -13.69 1.05 18.58
N GLU A 241 -14.40 1.05 17.46
CA GLU A 241 -15.82 0.69 17.43
C GLU A 241 -16.10 -0.18 16.21
N ALA A 242 -16.90 -1.24 16.38
CA ALA A 242 -17.33 -2.07 15.25
C ALA A 242 -18.39 -1.35 14.40
N TRP A 243 -19.32 -0.68 15.07
CA TRP A 243 -20.44 0.04 14.47
C TRP A 243 -20.81 1.26 15.32
N ARG A 244 -21.46 2.24 14.70
CA ARG A 244 -22.07 3.39 15.36
C ARG A 244 -23.53 3.52 14.96
N LEU A 245 -24.33 4.18 15.78
CA LEU A 245 -25.70 4.51 15.41
C LEU A 245 -25.70 5.68 14.41
N ASP A 246 -26.47 5.55 13.34
CA ASP A 246 -26.83 6.67 12.49
C ASP A 246 -27.87 7.58 13.20
N ALA A 247 -28.21 8.70 12.57
CA ALA A 247 -29.19 9.64 13.13
C ALA A 247 -30.60 9.04 13.30
N ASP A 248 -30.90 7.96 12.56
CA ASP A 248 -32.18 7.27 12.54
C ASP A 248 -32.21 6.04 13.47
N GLY A 249 -31.08 5.71 14.12
CA GLY A 249 -30.92 4.60 15.06
C GLY A 249 -30.51 3.25 14.44
N ASN A 250 -30.15 3.20 13.15
CA ASN A 250 -29.58 1.99 12.54
C ASN A 250 -28.08 1.87 12.83
N LYS A 251 -27.56 0.64 12.75
CA LYS A 251 -26.13 0.37 12.96
C LYS A 251 -25.36 0.49 11.66
N GLU A 252 -24.41 1.40 11.59
CA GLU A 252 -23.46 1.54 10.48
C GLU A 252 -22.07 1.06 10.89
N ASN A 253 -21.42 0.29 10.02
CA ASN A 253 -20.04 -0.15 10.23
C ASN A 253 -19.07 1.03 10.24
N VAL A 254 -18.04 0.94 11.10
CA VAL A 254 -16.99 1.95 11.22
C VAL A 254 -15.66 1.42 10.69
N ASP A 255 -14.99 2.20 9.84
CA ASP A 255 -13.62 1.90 9.39
C ASP A 255 -12.62 2.30 10.47
N ASN A 256 -11.92 1.32 11.05
CA ASN A 256 -11.02 1.55 12.19
C ASN A 256 -9.60 1.96 11.81
N ARG A 257 -9.28 2.08 10.52
CA ARG A 257 -7.95 2.49 10.06
C ARG A 257 -7.67 3.98 10.23
N VAL A 258 -8.71 4.81 10.31
CA VAL A 258 -8.57 6.26 10.25
C VAL A 258 -9.18 6.95 11.46
N ALA A 259 -8.62 8.11 11.80
CA ALA A 259 -9.16 9.04 12.79
C ALA A 259 -9.13 10.45 12.24
N THR A 260 -10.10 11.29 12.61
CA THR A 260 -10.06 12.72 12.28
C THR A 260 -9.61 13.48 13.52
N VAL A 261 -8.48 14.15 13.40
CA VAL A 261 -7.87 14.98 14.45
C VAL A 261 -8.09 16.44 14.11
N THR A 262 -8.50 17.24 15.10
CA THR A 262 -8.57 18.70 14.94
C THR A 262 -7.23 19.32 15.29
N LEU A 263 -6.61 20.02 14.33
CA LEU A 263 -5.37 20.75 14.53
C LEU A 263 -5.62 22.26 14.58
N SER A 264 -4.62 23.04 14.97
CA SER A 264 -4.68 24.51 14.90
C SER A 264 -4.90 25.02 13.46
N ALA A 265 -4.34 24.32 12.47
CA ALA A 265 -4.62 24.50 11.06
C ALA A 265 -4.26 23.22 10.28
N GLY A 266 -4.89 23.00 9.12
CA GLY A 266 -4.46 22.00 8.14
C GLY A 266 -3.67 22.59 6.97
N THR A 267 -3.41 23.90 6.97
CA THR A 267 -2.72 24.59 5.88
C THR A 267 -1.29 24.06 5.73
N GLY A 268 -0.91 23.72 4.49
CA GLY A 268 0.41 23.20 4.17
C GLY A 268 0.54 21.68 4.25
N LEU A 269 -0.43 20.99 4.89
CA LEU A 269 -0.54 19.52 4.86
C LEU A 269 -1.27 19.06 3.61
N LYS A 270 -0.85 17.90 3.09
CA LYS A 270 -1.49 17.20 1.97
C LYS A 270 -1.57 15.70 2.24
N ARG A 271 -2.40 15.00 1.44
CA ARG A 271 -2.47 13.54 1.47
C ARG A 271 -1.08 12.93 1.24
N GLY A 272 -0.73 11.96 2.08
CA GLY A 272 0.57 11.28 2.07
C GLY A 272 1.63 11.91 2.97
N ASP A 273 1.41 13.11 3.53
CA ASP A 273 2.34 13.71 4.50
C ASP A 273 2.50 12.83 5.73
N LYS A 274 3.71 12.81 6.28
CA LYS A 274 4.10 11.97 7.41
C LYS A 274 4.30 12.86 8.63
N ILE A 275 3.62 12.54 9.73
CA ILE A 275 3.64 13.34 10.95
C ILE A 275 3.83 12.48 12.20
N SER A 276 4.26 13.10 13.28
CA SER A 276 4.21 12.52 14.63
C SER A 276 3.74 13.55 15.64
N PHE A 277 3.22 13.09 16.77
CA PHE A 277 2.79 13.95 17.88
C PHE A 277 3.82 13.90 19.00
N ALA A 278 4.23 15.06 19.51
CA ALA A 278 5.26 15.14 20.53
C ALA A 278 4.86 14.38 21.81
N GLY A 279 5.69 13.42 22.22
CA GLY A 279 5.48 12.62 23.43
C GLY A 279 4.62 11.35 23.25
N VAL A 280 4.02 11.16 22.08
CA VAL A 280 3.26 9.95 21.75
C VAL A 280 4.21 8.89 21.22
N LYS A 281 4.24 7.73 21.88
CA LYS A 281 5.11 6.60 21.57
C LYS A 281 4.31 5.41 21.09
N PHE A 282 4.92 4.57 20.26
CA PHE A 282 4.32 3.29 19.88
C PHE A 282 4.23 2.34 21.09
N LEU A 283 3.28 1.41 21.01
CA LEU A 283 3.21 0.23 21.87
C LEU A 283 3.50 -1.04 21.06
N SER A 284 4.06 -2.06 21.72
CA SER A 284 4.01 -3.41 21.17
C SER A 284 2.56 -3.91 21.14
N GLN A 285 2.13 -4.55 20.05
CA GLN A 285 0.71 -4.86 19.87
C GLN A 285 0.19 -5.88 20.86
N MET A 286 0.94 -6.91 21.24
CA MET A 286 0.46 -7.94 22.15
C MET A 286 0.84 -7.64 23.60
N ALA A 287 2.13 -7.36 23.86
CA ALA A 287 2.60 -7.13 25.22
C ALA A 287 2.25 -5.75 25.81
N LYS A 288 1.86 -4.77 24.96
CA LYS A 288 1.55 -3.39 25.34
C LYS A 288 2.68 -2.66 26.09
N ASN A 289 3.93 -3.03 25.80
CA ASN A 289 5.09 -2.32 26.32
C ASN A 289 5.28 -1.00 25.58
N VAL A 290 5.67 0.05 26.30
CA VAL A 290 5.99 1.35 25.68
C VAL A 290 7.33 1.26 24.96
N LEU A 291 7.33 1.58 23.67
CA LEU A 291 8.52 1.62 22.82
C LEU A 291 9.22 2.99 22.92
N THR A 292 10.48 3.03 22.49
CA THR A 292 11.29 4.26 22.47
C THR A 292 10.96 5.18 21.28
N HIS A 293 10.54 4.59 20.16
CA HIS A 293 10.19 5.31 18.94
C HIS A 293 8.89 6.11 19.09
N ASP A 294 8.90 7.34 18.54
CA ASP A 294 7.69 8.15 18.42
C ASP A 294 6.67 7.48 17.49
N ALA A 295 5.39 7.63 17.84
CA ALA A 295 4.31 7.15 17.00
C ALA A 295 4.19 8.02 15.74
N THR A 296 4.24 7.38 14.58
CA THR A 296 4.18 8.02 13.27
C THR A 296 2.83 7.75 12.59
N PHE A 297 2.33 8.77 11.90
CA PHE A 297 1.02 8.78 11.26
C PHE A 297 1.11 9.35 9.85
N THR A 298 0.16 8.95 9.00
CA THR A 298 0.04 9.46 7.64
C THR A 298 -1.27 10.21 7.46
N VAL A 299 -1.18 11.37 6.81
CA VAL A 299 -2.35 12.18 6.45
C VAL A 299 -3.08 11.57 5.25
N VAL A 300 -4.34 11.22 5.43
CA VAL A 300 -5.20 10.63 4.40
C VAL A 300 -6.08 11.69 3.73
N ALA A 301 -6.55 12.66 4.49
CA ALA A 301 -7.37 13.77 4.00
C ALA A 301 -7.20 15.02 4.87
N VAL A 302 -7.41 16.20 4.28
CA VAL A 302 -7.36 17.49 4.97
C VAL A 302 -8.63 18.26 4.64
N ASN A 303 -9.38 18.67 5.68
CA ASN A 303 -10.59 19.46 5.56
C ASN A 303 -10.56 20.63 6.55
N GLY A 304 -9.92 21.73 6.13
CA GLY A 304 -9.67 22.89 7.00
C GLY A 304 -8.74 22.49 8.15
N ALA A 305 -9.18 22.70 9.39
CA ALA A 305 -8.47 22.29 10.60
C ALA A 305 -8.60 20.79 10.93
N ASN A 306 -9.57 20.09 10.32
CA ASN A 306 -9.81 18.68 10.54
C ASN A 306 -8.93 17.85 9.60
N VAL A 307 -7.98 17.11 10.16
CA VAL A 307 -7.04 16.28 9.41
C VAL A 307 -7.34 14.82 9.70
N THR A 308 -7.61 14.03 8.66
CA THR A 308 -7.80 12.58 8.79
C THR A 308 -6.45 11.88 8.68
N ILE A 309 -6.10 11.08 9.69
CA ILE A 309 -4.82 10.38 9.82
C ILE A 309 -5.02 8.85 9.91
N ALA A 310 -3.96 8.10 9.59
CA ALA A 310 -3.88 6.65 9.78
C ALA A 310 -2.55 6.25 10.45
N PRO A 311 -2.55 5.26 11.37
CA PRO A 311 -3.70 4.58 11.97
C PRO A 311 -4.44 5.49 12.98
N LYS A 312 -5.59 5.03 13.48
CA LYS A 312 -6.29 5.67 14.60
C LYS A 312 -5.43 5.59 15.87
N PRO A 313 -5.11 6.70 16.57
CA PRO A 313 -4.33 6.67 17.81
C PRO A 313 -5.22 6.29 18.99
N VAL A 314 -5.25 5.01 19.34
CA VAL A 314 -5.98 4.48 20.51
C VAL A 314 -5.03 4.43 21.69
N ALA A 315 -5.31 5.24 22.71
CA ALA A 315 -4.43 5.44 23.85
C ALA A 315 -4.65 4.40 24.95
N LEU A 316 -3.54 3.84 25.46
CA LEU A 316 -3.56 2.88 26.56
C LEU A 316 -3.99 3.49 27.90
N ASP A 317 -3.59 4.75 28.15
CA ASP A 317 -3.89 5.48 29.38
C ASP A 317 -5.32 6.04 29.45
N ASP A 318 -6.11 5.89 28.39
CA ASP A 318 -7.48 6.40 28.38
C ASP A 318 -8.39 5.56 29.28
N THR A 319 -8.79 6.16 30.39
CA THR A 319 -9.70 5.57 31.37
C THR A 319 -11.15 5.50 30.87
N SER A 320 -11.48 6.16 29.76
CA SER A 320 -12.82 6.10 29.15
C SER A 320 -13.07 4.83 28.35
N LEU A 321 -12.01 4.14 27.94
CA LEU A 321 -12.10 2.88 27.19
C LEU A 321 -12.48 1.72 28.11
N THR A 322 -13.35 0.85 27.60
CA THR A 322 -13.61 -0.48 28.17
C THR A 322 -12.36 -1.36 28.09
N ALA A 323 -12.34 -2.47 28.83
CA ALA A 323 -11.22 -3.42 28.76
C ALA A 323 -11.02 -3.98 27.34
N ALA A 324 -12.12 -4.29 26.62
CA ALA A 324 -12.07 -4.80 25.26
C ALA A 324 -11.55 -3.75 24.27
N GLU A 325 -11.96 -2.48 24.42
CA GLU A 325 -11.44 -1.39 23.58
C GLU A 325 -9.96 -1.09 23.86
N ARG A 326 -9.55 -1.10 25.13
CA ARG A 326 -8.16 -0.88 25.54
C ARG A 326 -7.23 -1.99 25.02
N ALA A 327 -7.76 -3.19 24.77
CA ALA A 327 -6.99 -4.25 24.15
C ALA A 327 -6.41 -3.80 22.80
N TYR A 328 -7.11 -2.97 22.02
CA TYR A 328 -6.65 -2.44 20.73
C TYR A 328 -5.76 -1.19 20.81
N ALA A 329 -5.27 -0.82 21.99
CA ALA A 329 -4.39 0.34 22.14
C ALA A 329 -3.09 0.16 21.35
N ASN A 330 -2.69 1.21 20.63
CA ASN A 330 -1.47 1.26 19.80
C ASN A 330 -0.52 2.41 20.15
N VAL A 331 -0.99 3.38 20.95
CA VAL A 331 -0.19 4.47 21.48
C VAL A 331 -0.28 4.55 23.00
N ASN A 332 0.78 5.05 23.63
CA ASN A 332 0.88 5.14 25.08
C ASN A 332 -0.13 6.12 25.71
N THR A 333 -0.35 7.27 25.07
CA THR A 333 -1.12 8.39 25.65
C THR A 333 -2.06 9.06 24.65
N SER A 334 -3.10 9.71 25.19
CA SER A 334 -4.08 10.48 24.41
C SER A 334 -3.49 11.78 23.84
N LEU A 335 -4.11 12.34 22.80
CA LEU A 335 -3.66 13.61 22.24
C LEU A 335 -4.10 14.77 23.15
N ALA A 336 -3.14 15.44 23.76
CA ALA A 336 -3.39 16.59 24.64
C ALA A 336 -3.51 17.91 23.86
N ASP A 337 -4.24 18.86 24.41
CA ASP A 337 -4.31 20.22 23.88
C ASP A 337 -2.91 20.84 23.75
N THR A 338 -2.69 21.62 22.68
CA THR A 338 -1.43 22.29 22.34
C THR A 338 -0.23 21.36 22.05
N MET A 339 -0.43 20.04 21.99
CA MET A 339 0.63 19.09 21.63
C MET A 339 1.17 19.40 20.23
N ALA A 340 2.50 19.56 20.12
CA ALA A 340 3.15 19.89 18.86
C ALA A 340 3.08 18.73 17.85
N VAL A 341 2.83 19.08 16.60
CA VAL A 341 2.82 18.14 15.47
C VAL A 341 4.12 18.30 14.69
N ASN A 342 4.92 17.25 14.66
CA ASN A 342 6.16 17.19 13.91
C ASN A 342 5.88 16.67 12.50
N VAL A 343 6.46 17.32 11.49
CA VAL A 343 6.43 16.85 10.10
C VAL A 343 7.71 16.07 9.82
N LEU A 344 7.58 14.85 9.31
CA LEU A 344 8.69 13.92 9.06
C LEU A 344 9.24 14.02 7.63
N ASN A 345 8.40 14.40 6.66
CA ASN A 345 8.82 14.65 5.27
C ASN A 345 9.25 16.10 5.06
N VAL A 346 10.39 16.47 5.63
CA VAL A 346 10.96 17.83 5.58
C VAL A 346 11.54 18.13 4.20
N LYS A 347 12.03 17.11 3.48
CA LYS A 347 12.62 17.26 2.14
C LYS A 347 12.03 16.26 1.15
N THR A 348 11.82 16.71 -0.08
CA THR A 348 11.36 15.84 -1.17
C THR A 348 12.35 14.71 -1.41
N ALA A 349 11.89 13.46 -1.32
CA ALA A 349 12.70 12.27 -1.50
C ALA A 349 11.95 11.18 -2.28
N GLU A 350 12.68 10.33 -3.00
CA GLU A 350 12.15 9.07 -3.53
C GLU A 350 11.92 8.11 -2.36
N THR A 351 10.73 7.53 -2.26
CA THR A 351 10.39 6.66 -1.13
C THR A 351 10.98 5.27 -1.30
N ASN A 352 11.43 4.67 -0.20
CA ASN A 352 11.55 3.22 -0.07
C ASN A 352 10.32 2.71 0.67
N VAL A 353 9.78 1.55 0.30
CA VAL A 353 8.53 1.04 0.89
C VAL A 353 8.78 -0.36 1.45
N PHE A 354 8.21 -0.65 2.60
CA PHE A 354 8.28 -1.98 3.21
C PHE A 354 6.94 -2.34 3.84
N TRP A 355 6.63 -3.63 3.91
CA TRP A 355 5.39 -4.10 4.53
C TRP A 355 5.46 -5.57 4.94
N ALA A 356 4.48 -5.99 5.75
CA ALA A 356 4.11 -7.40 5.86
C ALA A 356 3.19 -7.79 4.70
N ASP A 357 3.39 -8.96 4.09
CA ASP A 357 2.77 -9.33 2.80
C ASP A 357 1.23 -9.44 2.85
N ASP A 358 0.64 -9.53 4.04
CA ASP A 358 -0.82 -9.50 4.26
C ASP A 358 -1.43 -8.08 4.31
N SER A 359 -0.59 -7.04 4.33
CA SER A 359 -1.00 -5.66 4.60
C SER A 359 -1.73 -4.99 3.44
N ILE A 360 -1.42 -5.38 2.19
CA ILE A 360 -2.04 -4.84 0.98
C ILE A 360 -2.75 -5.94 0.21
N ARG A 361 -4.00 -5.67 -0.17
CA ARG A 361 -4.79 -6.55 -1.03
C ARG A 361 -5.12 -5.85 -2.34
N LEU A 362 -4.96 -6.58 -3.44
CA LEU A 362 -5.36 -6.19 -4.76
C LEU A 362 -6.75 -6.76 -5.05
N VAL A 363 -7.74 -5.89 -5.03
CA VAL A 363 -9.13 -6.26 -5.31
C VAL A 363 -9.38 -6.12 -6.79
N SER A 364 -10.03 -7.12 -7.40
CA SER A 364 -10.44 -7.06 -8.80
C SER A 364 -11.86 -7.54 -8.97
N GLN A 365 -12.56 -7.01 -9.97
CA GLN A 365 -13.89 -7.46 -10.36
C GLN A 365 -13.97 -7.63 -11.87
N PRO A 366 -14.66 -8.68 -12.37
CA PRO A 366 -14.83 -8.88 -13.79
C PRO A 366 -15.79 -7.85 -14.37
N ILE A 367 -15.50 -7.38 -15.59
CA ILE A 367 -16.43 -6.55 -16.36
C ILE A 367 -17.29 -7.51 -17.22
N PRO A 368 -18.62 -7.56 -17.05
CA PRO A 368 -19.49 -8.54 -17.71
C PRO A 368 -19.81 -8.17 -19.18
N ALA A 369 -18.78 -7.92 -19.99
CA ALA A 369 -18.94 -7.58 -21.42
C ALA A 369 -19.31 -8.77 -22.31
N ASN A 370 -19.36 -9.99 -21.75
CA ASN A 370 -19.79 -11.21 -22.44
C ASN A 370 -21.31 -11.46 -22.32
N HIS A 371 -22.05 -10.57 -21.64
CA HIS A 371 -23.50 -10.66 -21.51
C HIS A 371 -24.19 -10.45 -22.87
N GLU A 372 -25.33 -11.11 -23.11
CA GLU A 372 -26.09 -11.04 -24.38
C GLU A 372 -26.49 -9.60 -24.77
N LEU A 373 -26.57 -8.71 -23.79
CA LEU A 373 -26.80 -7.27 -23.98
C LEU A 373 -25.77 -6.64 -24.93
N PHE A 374 -24.54 -7.15 -24.97
CA PHE A 374 -23.43 -6.61 -25.76
C PHE A 374 -23.22 -7.33 -27.09
N ALA A 375 -24.31 -7.71 -27.78
CA ALA A 375 -24.25 -8.44 -29.06
C ALA A 375 -23.55 -7.69 -30.21
N GLY A 376 -23.38 -6.36 -30.11
CA GLY A 376 -22.77 -5.54 -31.15
C GLY A 376 -21.23 -5.50 -31.16
N MET A 377 -20.58 -5.90 -30.07
CA MET A 377 -19.12 -5.88 -29.93
C MET A 377 -18.58 -7.29 -29.73
N LYS A 378 -17.40 -7.57 -30.29
CA LYS A 378 -16.69 -8.83 -30.03
C LYS A 378 -15.83 -8.67 -28.80
N THR A 379 -16.07 -9.51 -27.79
CA THR A 379 -15.41 -9.48 -26.50
C THR A 379 -14.63 -10.76 -26.25
N GLN A 380 -13.46 -10.63 -25.62
CA GLN A 380 -12.61 -11.73 -25.19
C GLN A 380 -12.03 -11.42 -23.81
N SER A 381 -11.74 -12.47 -23.03
CA SER A 381 -11.00 -12.32 -21.77
C SER A 381 -9.57 -11.87 -22.06
N PHE A 382 -9.08 -10.92 -21.27
CA PHE A 382 -7.71 -10.42 -21.37
C PHE A 382 -7.03 -10.59 -20.02
N ALA A 383 -6.04 -11.46 -19.92
CA ALA A 383 -5.25 -11.63 -18.70
C ALA A 383 -3.91 -10.92 -18.86
N ILE A 384 -3.45 -10.25 -17.79
CA ILE A 384 -2.08 -9.72 -17.72
C ILE A 384 -1.21 -10.77 -17.02
N PRO A 385 -0.28 -11.43 -17.75
CA PRO A 385 0.65 -12.38 -17.15
C PRO A 385 1.49 -11.73 -16.05
N GLY A 386 1.86 -12.49 -15.01
CA GLY A 386 2.64 -12.01 -13.86
C GLY A 386 1.85 -11.20 -12.82
N VAL A 387 0.83 -10.44 -13.23
CA VAL A 387 0.00 -9.62 -12.32
C VAL A 387 -1.26 -10.38 -11.87
N GLY A 388 -1.76 -11.32 -12.67
CA GLY A 388 -2.84 -12.23 -12.27
C GLY A 388 -4.22 -11.55 -12.12
N ILE A 389 -4.42 -10.41 -12.77
CA ILE A 389 -5.73 -9.74 -12.86
C ILE A 389 -6.32 -9.98 -14.25
N ASN A 390 -7.61 -10.29 -14.28
CA ASN A 390 -8.38 -10.48 -15.50
C ASN A 390 -9.12 -9.18 -15.87
N GLY A 391 -8.94 -8.76 -17.12
CA GLY A 391 -9.66 -7.69 -17.78
C GLY A 391 -10.41 -8.21 -19.01
N ILE A 392 -10.82 -7.28 -19.87
CA ILE A 392 -11.54 -7.57 -21.11
C ILE A 392 -10.87 -6.89 -22.31
N PHE A 393 -10.99 -7.52 -23.47
CA PHE A 393 -10.65 -6.99 -24.78
C PHE A 393 -11.93 -6.91 -25.61
N ALA A 394 -12.31 -5.72 -26.07
CA ALA A 394 -13.53 -5.48 -26.85
C ALA A 394 -13.23 -4.77 -28.16
N THR A 395 -13.87 -5.19 -29.25
CA THR A 395 -13.77 -4.55 -30.57
C THR A 395 -15.13 -4.34 -31.22
N GLN A 396 -15.31 -3.22 -31.91
CA GLN A 396 -16.56 -2.88 -32.60
C GLN A 396 -16.28 -2.05 -33.85
N GLY A 397 -16.91 -2.39 -34.97
CA GLY A 397 -16.84 -1.63 -36.22
C GLY A 397 -17.98 -0.60 -36.33
N ASP A 398 -17.70 0.50 -37.01
CA ASP A 398 -18.68 1.48 -37.46
C ASP A 398 -18.72 1.51 -38.99
N ILE A 399 -19.89 1.18 -39.54
CA ILE A 399 -20.13 1.15 -40.99
C ILE A 399 -20.10 2.54 -41.62
N SER A 400 -20.46 3.59 -40.87
CA SER A 400 -20.62 4.94 -41.40
C SER A 400 -19.27 5.56 -41.77
N THR A 401 -18.26 5.29 -40.94
CA THR A 401 -16.91 5.86 -41.08
C THR A 401 -15.87 4.84 -41.55
N LEU A 402 -16.26 3.57 -41.70
CA LEU A 402 -15.36 2.44 -41.95
C LEU A 402 -14.20 2.39 -40.94
N THR A 403 -14.51 2.67 -39.66
CA THR A 403 -13.55 2.61 -38.56
C THR A 403 -13.83 1.43 -37.64
N GLY A 404 -12.79 0.91 -37.01
CA GLY A 404 -12.86 -0.08 -35.94
C GLY A 404 -12.35 0.52 -34.63
N LYS A 405 -13.12 0.37 -33.56
CA LYS A 405 -12.76 0.77 -32.19
C LYS A 405 -12.33 -0.45 -31.40
N CYS A 406 -11.26 -0.31 -30.64
CA CYS A 406 -10.71 -1.32 -29.75
C CYS A 406 -10.59 -0.74 -28.34
N ARG A 407 -10.99 -1.54 -27.33
CA ARG A 407 -10.92 -1.20 -25.92
C ARG A 407 -10.32 -2.36 -25.13
N ILE A 408 -9.32 -2.07 -24.32
CA ILE A 408 -8.80 -2.98 -23.29
C ILE A 408 -9.14 -2.36 -21.95
N ALA A 409 -9.85 -3.09 -21.09
CA ALA A 409 -10.27 -2.58 -19.78
C ALA A 409 -9.86 -3.52 -18.65
N LEU A 410 -9.36 -2.95 -17.56
CA LEU A 410 -8.98 -3.65 -16.33
C LEU A 410 -9.64 -2.95 -15.13
N TRP A 411 -10.33 -3.70 -14.27
CA TRP A 411 -11.01 -3.12 -13.12
C TRP A 411 -10.45 -3.67 -11.81
N TYR A 412 -9.73 -2.81 -11.10
CA TYR A 412 -8.98 -3.17 -9.90
C TYR A 412 -8.88 -1.99 -8.94
N ALA A 413 -8.55 -2.30 -7.68
CA ALA A 413 -8.17 -1.32 -6.67
C ALA A 413 -7.19 -1.95 -5.66
N ALA A 414 -6.16 -1.19 -5.30
CA ALA A 414 -5.28 -1.55 -4.18
C ALA A 414 -5.91 -1.06 -2.87
N CYS A 415 -6.04 -1.95 -1.89
CA CYS A 415 -6.55 -1.63 -0.55
C CYS A 415 -5.49 -1.96 0.51
N ALA A 416 -5.11 -0.97 1.31
CA ALA A 416 -4.25 -1.17 2.48
C ALA A 416 -5.11 -1.67 3.65
N VAL A 417 -5.10 -2.98 3.92
CA VAL A 417 -5.91 -3.60 4.98
C VAL A 417 -5.32 -3.29 6.36
N ARG A 418 -3.99 -3.34 6.49
CA ARG A 418 -3.25 -3.03 7.71
C ARG A 418 -2.27 -1.88 7.48
N PRO A 419 -2.73 -0.61 7.47
CA PRO A 419 -1.86 0.56 7.31
C PRO A 419 -0.70 0.60 8.32
N GLU A 420 -0.92 0.03 9.50
CA GLU A 420 0.05 -0.01 10.59
C GLU A 420 1.27 -0.89 10.37
N ALA A 421 1.17 -1.83 9.41
CA ALA A 421 2.23 -2.76 9.02
C ALA A 421 2.83 -2.40 7.65
N ILE A 422 2.49 -1.21 7.14
CA ILE A 422 3.10 -0.63 5.94
C ILE A 422 3.98 0.52 6.38
N GLY A 423 5.18 0.59 5.80
CA GLY A 423 6.16 1.61 6.12
C GLY A 423 6.78 2.27 4.90
N VAL A 424 7.30 3.47 5.16
CA VAL A 424 7.98 4.32 4.19
C VAL A 424 9.33 4.74 4.77
N GLY A 425 10.40 4.40 4.07
CA GLY A 425 11.73 4.91 4.30
C GLY A 425 11.97 6.22 3.55
N LEU A 426 12.44 7.24 4.27
CA LEU A 426 12.83 8.54 3.74
C LEU A 426 14.29 8.86 4.11
N ALA A 427 15.20 8.73 3.14
CA ALA A 427 16.57 9.17 3.31
C ALA A 427 16.71 10.69 3.13
N ASN A 428 17.81 11.27 3.62
CA ASN A 428 18.19 12.68 3.45
C ASN A 428 17.14 13.70 3.98
N GLN A 429 16.50 13.40 5.11
CA GLN A 429 15.53 14.25 5.79
C GLN A 429 16.24 15.19 6.77
N THR A 430 16.81 16.26 6.22
CA THR A 430 17.40 17.36 6.99
C THR A 430 16.70 18.66 6.61
N ALA A 431 16.51 19.55 7.59
CA ALA A 431 15.85 20.84 7.43
C ALA A 431 16.73 21.87 6.72
#